data_AF-A0A5J4YDT7-F1
#
_entry.id   AF-A0A5J4YDT7-F1
#
_cell.length_a   1.000
_cell.length_b   1.000
_cell.length_c   1.000
_cell.angle_alpha   90.00
_cell.angle_beta   90.00
_cell.angle_gamma   90.00
#
_symmetry.space_group_name_H-M   'P 1'
#
loop_
_entity.id
_entity.type
_entity.pdbx_description
1 polymer ?
#
loop_
_entity_poly.entity_id
_entity_poly.type
_entity_poly.pdbx_seq_one_letter_code
_entity_poly.pdbx_strand_id
1 'polypeptide(L)'
;MRCSLTSATILLLVLHCTHVLGARRSRHLPTASASPKAGKQGIQAELDGIVAVIPAGGPHNEMAMRASRHWRKGIKAVYVAELPPTNERIAEGKQHNEFWADYPDIWDEPWGRVHRPFDSRAAMAPFVAHQLLKREGIDYEWLLYGDDDTMWFLSAVADLLRDYDSDLPYFISDMYYFSAPPDQMNWRNGMLIEGATRCLPCNVTIPDEPWPLGHNWVPPVGCPCTKELLCDKDYRMWEFVREPVGEWSKHNCTAPWEDDEGDYYKKWMYSIDGGSGAILSRGLMEAIDHQEVERCIRNHFVVYGGDALISHCIWSAGYGMTQPIQSYFKPHVQMFDLGRWERRPLMNLLVDATEGNCNELCQAQAKWQVSKHIRSRYFNNLDATEAYIKGISHLHDTYLIRVGHPLCAESKHPPCGLYS
;
A
#
# COMPACT_ATOMS: atom_id res chain seq x y z
N MET A 1 -70.35 -37.46 5.03
CA MET A 1 -70.82 -36.43 4.08
C MET A 1 -71.67 -35.42 4.84
N ARG A 2 -71.48 -34.13 4.50
CA ARG A 2 -72.18 -32.90 4.93
C ARG A 2 -71.65 -32.17 6.19
N CYS A 3 -71.34 -30.91 5.92
CA CYS A 3 -70.81 -29.83 6.76
C CYS A 3 -71.91 -29.06 7.50
N SER A 4 -71.54 -28.37 8.58
CA SER A 4 -71.92 -26.97 8.92
C SER A 4 -71.13 -26.56 10.18
N LEU A 5 -70.03 -25.80 10.10
CA LEU A 5 -69.92 -24.33 10.16
C LEU A 5 -70.51 -23.66 11.43
N THR A 6 -69.61 -23.14 12.28
CA THR A 6 -69.69 -21.87 13.05
C THR A 6 -68.32 -21.68 13.73
N SER A 7 -67.39 -20.96 13.10
CA SER A 7 -66.97 -19.58 13.43
C SER A 7 -66.64 -19.30 14.90
N ALA A 8 -65.34 -19.21 15.20
CA ALA A 8 -64.80 -18.42 16.31
C ALA A 8 -63.36 -17.95 15.98
N THR A 9 -63.27 -16.70 15.55
CA THR A 9 -62.26 -15.68 15.89
C THR A 9 -60.78 -16.12 15.99
N ILE A 10 -60.02 -15.87 14.92
CA ILE A 10 -58.55 -15.76 14.98
C ILE A 10 -58.18 -14.27 15.07
N LEU A 11 -57.54 -13.91 16.18
CA LEU A 11 -56.94 -12.61 16.44
C LEU A 11 -55.67 -12.47 15.57
N LEU A 12 -55.71 -11.62 14.55
CA LEU A 12 -54.57 -11.30 13.69
C LEU A 12 -53.74 -10.22 14.38
N LEU A 13 -52.62 -10.63 14.99
CA LEU A 13 -51.55 -9.75 15.45
C LEU A 13 -50.77 -9.27 14.21
N VAL A 14 -51.09 -8.06 13.76
CA VAL A 14 -50.30 -7.33 12.75
C VAL A 14 -49.04 -6.83 13.45
N LEU A 15 -47.97 -7.62 13.37
CA LEU A 15 -46.61 -7.16 13.68
C LEU A 15 -46.18 -6.18 12.57
N HIS A 16 -46.20 -4.89 12.89
CA HIS A 16 -45.53 -3.86 12.11
C HIS A 16 -44.02 -4.12 12.13
N CYS A 17 -43.49 -4.72 11.06
CA CYS A 17 -42.08 -4.57 10.71
C CYS A 17 -41.86 -3.16 10.18
N THR A 18 -41.55 -2.21 11.07
CA THR A 18 -40.92 -0.95 10.68
C THR A 18 -39.49 -1.25 10.24
N HIS A 19 -39.28 -1.25 8.92
CA HIS A 19 -37.95 -1.17 8.33
C HIS A 19 -37.23 0.08 8.86
N VAL A 20 -36.25 -0.12 9.75
CA VAL A 20 -35.23 0.88 10.04
C VAL A 20 -34.28 0.87 8.85
N LEU A 21 -34.60 1.66 7.82
CA LEU A 21 -33.63 2.07 6.81
C LEU A 21 -32.61 2.95 7.53
N GLY A 22 -31.48 2.36 7.89
CA GLY A 22 -30.32 3.08 8.41
C GLY A 22 -29.87 4.11 7.39
N ALA A 23 -30.14 5.38 7.68
CA ALA A 23 -29.61 6.49 6.92
C ALA A 23 -28.08 6.44 6.97
N ARG A 24 -27.44 5.97 5.88
CA ARG A 24 -26.03 6.22 5.63
C ARG A 24 -25.85 7.74 5.63
N ARG A 25 -25.25 8.28 6.69
CA ARG A 25 -24.79 9.66 6.72
C ARG A 25 -23.84 9.85 5.54
N SER A 26 -24.30 10.54 4.51
CA SER A 26 -23.42 11.15 3.51
C SER A 26 -22.50 12.10 4.27
N ARG A 27 -21.26 11.65 4.55
CA ARG A 27 -20.22 12.55 5.03
C ARG A 27 -19.91 13.46 3.85
N HIS A 28 -20.22 14.75 3.98
CA HIS A 28 -19.75 15.75 3.02
C HIS A 28 -18.23 15.65 2.96
N LEU A 29 -17.71 15.26 1.79
CA LEU A 29 -16.28 15.29 1.50
C LEU A 29 -15.83 16.76 1.53
N PRO A 30 -14.80 17.12 2.32
CA PRO A 30 -14.28 18.47 2.33
C PRO A 30 -13.73 18.81 0.94
N THR A 31 -14.14 19.95 0.38
CA THR A 31 -13.53 20.49 -0.84
C THR A 31 -12.13 20.98 -0.50
N ALA A 32 -11.12 20.24 -0.93
CA ALA A 32 -9.73 20.52 -0.66
C ALA A 32 -9.25 21.77 -1.43
N SER A 33 -9.07 22.87 -0.71
CA SER A 33 -8.25 24.01 -1.12
C SER A 33 -6.95 23.94 -0.31
N ALA A 34 -6.00 23.11 -0.75
CA ALA A 34 -4.70 23.02 -0.08
C ALA A 34 -3.91 24.30 -0.34
N SER A 35 -3.80 25.17 0.67
CA SER A 35 -2.77 26.21 0.67
C SER A 35 -1.42 25.51 0.90
N PRO A 36 -0.34 25.89 0.18
CA PRO A 36 0.97 25.31 0.40
C PRO A 36 1.37 25.52 1.87
N LYS A 37 1.56 24.40 2.60
CA LYS A 37 2.04 24.44 3.99
C LYS A 37 3.39 25.18 3.98
N ALA A 38 3.54 26.20 4.83
CA ALA A 38 4.78 26.97 4.91
C ALA A 38 5.97 26.02 5.06
N GLY A 39 6.88 26.04 4.09
CA GLY A 39 7.89 25.00 3.90
C GLY A 39 8.76 24.82 5.15
N LYS A 40 8.66 23.64 5.77
CA LYS A 40 9.68 23.16 6.69
C LYS A 40 11.01 23.11 5.92
N GLN A 41 12.06 23.75 6.43
CA GLN A 41 13.36 23.78 5.74
C GLN A 41 14.20 22.58 6.16
N GLY A 42 14.72 21.85 5.16
CA GLY A 42 15.64 20.74 5.32
C GLY A 42 14.97 19.36 5.39
N ILE A 43 15.69 18.35 4.90
CA ILE A 43 15.22 16.96 4.78
C ILE A 43 14.69 16.38 6.10
N GLN A 44 15.33 16.68 7.24
CA GLN A 44 14.91 16.11 8.52
C GLN A 44 13.48 16.51 8.88
N ALA A 45 13.09 17.75 8.58
CA ALA A 45 11.76 18.24 8.87
C ALA A 45 10.71 17.63 7.91
N GLU A 46 11.11 17.23 6.70
CA GLU A 46 10.30 16.40 5.79
C GLU A 46 10.15 14.96 6.32
N LEU A 47 11.19 14.42 6.98
CA LEU A 47 11.20 13.04 7.50
C LEU A 47 10.52 12.87 8.87
N ASP A 48 10.41 13.93 9.69
CA ASP A 48 9.85 13.84 11.05
C ASP A 48 8.42 13.29 11.09
N GLY A 49 7.65 13.51 10.02
CA GLY A 49 6.29 13.00 9.81
C GLY A 49 6.21 11.59 9.23
N ILE A 50 7.33 10.93 8.95
CA ILE A 50 7.35 9.62 8.31
C ILE A 50 7.58 8.51 9.36
N VAL A 51 6.80 7.44 9.25
CA VAL A 51 6.91 6.26 10.12
C VAL A 51 6.95 5.01 9.27
N ALA A 52 7.95 4.16 9.45
CA ALA A 52 7.94 2.83 8.83
C ALA A 52 7.02 1.87 9.61
N VAL A 53 6.21 1.09 8.90
CA VAL A 53 5.34 0.08 9.50
C VAL A 53 5.70 -1.29 8.94
N ILE A 54 6.17 -2.17 9.80
CA ILE A 54 6.77 -3.45 9.41
C ILE A 54 6.04 -4.58 10.16
N PRO A 55 5.32 -5.47 9.46
CA PRO A 55 4.83 -6.69 10.07
C PRO A 55 5.99 -7.63 10.39
N ALA A 56 6.04 -8.13 11.62
CA ALA A 56 7.11 -8.96 12.14
C ALA A 56 6.61 -10.39 12.38
N GLY A 57 7.36 -11.40 11.95
CA GLY A 57 7.04 -12.82 12.19
C GLY A 57 8.26 -13.73 12.12
N GLY A 58 8.49 -14.54 13.15
CA GLY A 58 9.57 -15.53 13.15
C GLY A 58 11.00 -14.96 13.18
N PRO A 59 12.03 -15.85 13.20
CA PRO A 59 13.43 -15.46 13.40
C PRO A 59 14.07 -14.75 12.20
N HIS A 60 13.63 -15.08 11.00
CA HIS A 60 14.16 -14.51 9.76
C HIS A 60 13.85 -13.00 9.67
N ASN A 61 12.67 -12.60 10.12
CA ASN A 61 12.27 -11.19 10.14
C ASN A 61 13.10 -10.37 11.12
N GLU A 62 13.50 -10.93 12.27
CA GLU A 62 14.31 -10.19 13.25
C GLU A 62 15.65 -9.71 12.67
N MET A 63 16.26 -10.53 11.81
CA MET A 63 17.48 -10.18 11.09
C MET A 63 17.25 -9.01 10.13
N ALA A 64 16.24 -9.10 9.27
CA ALA A 64 15.93 -8.06 8.30
C ALA A 64 15.52 -6.74 9.00
N MET A 65 14.75 -6.85 10.09
CA MET A 65 14.36 -5.72 10.94
C MET A 65 15.55 -5.01 11.56
N ARG A 66 16.52 -5.73 12.12
CA ARG A 66 17.74 -5.11 12.66
C ARG A 66 18.58 -4.47 11.56
N ALA A 67 18.73 -5.14 10.42
CA ALA A 67 19.44 -4.58 9.28
C ALA A 67 18.76 -3.32 8.71
N SER A 68 17.42 -3.25 8.78
CA SER A 68 16.63 -2.09 8.34
C SER A 68 16.95 -0.80 9.08
N ARG A 69 17.52 -0.88 10.30
CA ARG A 69 17.95 0.30 11.08
C ARG A 69 18.90 1.20 10.30
N HIS A 70 19.65 0.63 9.35
CA HIS A 70 20.51 1.43 8.48
C HIS A 70 19.70 2.40 7.62
N TRP A 71 18.69 1.94 6.88
CA TRP A 71 17.93 2.80 5.98
C TRP A 71 16.89 3.67 6.72
N ARG A 72 16.49 3.32 7.95
CA ARG A 72 15.50 4.05 8.75
C ARG A 72 16.05 5.16 9.64
N LYS A 73 17.34 5.49 9.53
CA LYS A 73 17.93 6.60 10.30
C LYS A 73 17.14 7.89 10.05
N GLY A 74 16.75 8.56 11.14
CA GLY A 74 15.99 9.82 11.08
C GLY A 74 14.46 9.68 11.05
N ILE A 75 13.92 8.45 10.97
CA ILE A 75 12.46 8.21 11.05
C ILE A 75 12.11 7.26 12.21
N LYS A 76 10.83 7.22 12.56
CA LYS A 76 10.29 6.26 13.54
C LYS A 76 9.94 4.94 12.85
N ALA A 77 9.83 3.85 13.60
CA ALA A 77 9.24 2.61 13.09
C ALA A 77 8.28 1.98 14.08
N VAL A 78 7.22 1.36 13.57
CA VAL A 78 6.31 0.50 14.31
C VAL A 78 6.42 -0.92 13.78
N TYR A 79 6.73 -1.84 14.68
CA TYR A 79 6.69 -3.26 14.39
C TYR A 79 5.41 -3.87 14.95
N VAL A 80 4.71 -4.64 14.12
CA VAL A 80 3.52 -5.38 14.53
C VAL A 80 3.86 -6.86 14.55
N ALA A 81 3.98 -7.44 15.74
CA ALA A 81 4.38 -8.82 15.94
C ALA A 81 3.17 -9.72 16.26
N GLU A 82 3.34 -11.03 16.19
CA GLU A 82 2.30 -11.99 16.59
C GLU A 82 2.01 -11.96 18.09
N LEU A 83 3.07 -11.81 18.89
CA LEU A 83 3.03 -11.84 20.35
C LEU A 83 3.43 -10.47 20.91
N PRO A 84 2.92 -10.13 22.12
CA PRO A 84 3.36 -8.95 22.85
C PRO A 84 4.90 -8.90 22.95
N PRO A 85 5.52 -7.73 22.72
CA PRO A 85 6.97 -7.57 22.82
C PRO A 85 7.44 -7.73 24.27
N THR A 86 8.64 -8.29 24.48
CA THR A 86 9.26 -8.34 25.81
C THR A 86 9.76 -6.95 26.24
N ASN A 87 9.97 -6.75 27.54
CA ASN A 87 10.51 -5.50 28.08
C ASN A 87 11.90 -5.19 27.52
N GLU A 88 12.73 -6.20 27.31
CA GLU A 88 14.06 -6.08 26.72
C GLU A 88 13.95 -5.57 25.28
N ARG A 89 13.00 -6.09 24.50
CA ARG A 89 12.78 -5.67 23.12
C ARG A 89 12.24 -4.24 23.04
N ILE A 90 11.35 -3.86 23.94
CA ILE A 90 10.88 -2.46 24.07
C ILE A 90 12.07 -1.55 24.42
N ALA A 91 12.92 -1.95 25.36
CA ALA A 91 14.08 -1.16 25.79
C ALA A 91 15.14 -1.03 24.69
N GLU A 92 15.39 -2.08 23.92
CA GLU A 92 16.25 -2.05 22.72
C GLU A 92 15.64 -1.11 21.67
N GLY A 93 14.36 -1.29 21.34
CA GLY A 93 13.68 -0.51 20.30
C GLY A 93 13.68 0.99 20.56
N LYS A 94 13.55 1.41 21.83
CA LYS A 94 13.64 2.82 22.22
C LYS A 94 14.95 3.49 21.84
N GLN A 95 16.05 2.74 21.77
CA GLN A 95 17.37 3.26 21.35
C GLN A 95 17.41 3.60 19.85
N HIS A 96 16.42 3.14 19.09
CA HIS A 96 16.36 3.22 17.63
C HIS A 96 15.06 3.86 17.11
N ASN A 97 14.32 4.57 17.98
CA ASN A 97 12.99 5.13 17.65
C ASN A 97 11.99 4.07 17.15
N GLU A 98 12.05 2.86 17.71
CA GLU A 98 11.20 1.73 17.36
C GLU A 98 10.11 1.52 18.43
N PHE A 99 8.89 1.36 17.94
CA PHE A 99 7.70 1.07 18.72
C PHE A 99 7.21 -0.33 18.37
N TRP A 100 6.54 -0.97 19.32
CA TRP A 100 6.10 -2.35 19.18
C TRP A 100 4.63 -2.47 19.55
N ALA A 101 3.89 -3.17 18.70
CA ALA A 101 2.55 -3.64 18.97
C ALA A 101 2.46 -5.13 18.62
N ASP A 102 1.39 -5.75 19.07
CA ASP A 102 1.03 -7.10 18.72
C ASP A 102 -0.32 -7.15 18.00
N TYR A 103 -0.44 -8.11 17.09
CA TYR A 103 -1.69 -8.49 16.46
C TYR A 103 -1.65 -10.01 16.22
N PRO A 104 -2.46 -10.80 16.93
CA PRO A 104 -2.49 -12.24 16.74
C PRO A 104 -3.03 -12.55 15.36
N ASP A 105 -2.42 -13.50 14.67
CA ASP A 105 -2.98 -13.98 13.41
C ASP A 105 -4.38 -14.56 13.63
N ILE A 106 -5.29 -14.30 12.69
CA ILE A 106 -6.66 -14.82 12.75
C ILE A 106 -6.65 -16.24 12.20
N TRP A 107 -6.78 -17.21 13.11
CA TRP A 107 -6.69 -18.64 12.80
C TRP A 107 -8.01 -19.40 12.87
N ASP A 108 -9.10 -18.74 13.27
CA ASP A 108 -10.33 -19.44 13.65
C ASP A 108 -10.91 -20.25 12.47
N GLU A 109 -11.09 -21.55 12.71
CA GLU A 109 -11.62 -22.55 11.78
C GLU A 109 -13.10 -22.29 11.41
N PRO A 110 -13.56 -22.68 10.21
CA PRO A 110 -13.15 -23.89 9.46
C PRO A 110 -12.09 -23.73 8.37
N TRP A 111 -11.62 -22.51 8.09
CA TRP A 111 -10.98 -22.19 6.80
C TRP A 111 -9.51 -21.77 6.87
N GLY A 112 -8.84 -22.00 8.00
CA GLY A 112 -7.41 -21.70 8.23
C GLY A 112 -6.40 -22.40 7.29
N ARG A 113 -6.84 -22.97 6.17
CA ARG A 113 -5.99 -23.54 5.12
C ARG A 113 -5.63 -22.55 4.01
N VAL A 114 -6.36 -21.43 3.87
CA VAL A 114 -6.16 -20.51 2.74
C VAL A 114 -5.22 -19.36 3.12
N HIS A 115 -5.31 -18.84 4.34
CA HIS A 115 -4.40 -17.81 4.85
C HIS A 115 -3.14 -18.44 5.44
N ARG A 116 -1.98 -17.88 5.09
CA ARG A 116 -0.75 -18.25 5.78
C ARG A 116 -0.71 -17.59 7.15
N PRO A 117 -0.05 -18.22 8.14
CA PRO A 117 0.51 -17.47 9.25
C PRO A 117 1.17 -16.21 8.69
N PHE A 118 0.95 -15.04 9.31
CA PHE A 118 1.41 -13.71 8.93
C PHE A 118 0.44 -12.85 8.09
N ASP A 119 -0.42 -13.44 7.24
CA ASP A 119 -1.17 -12.64 6.25
C ASP A 119 -2.11 -11.61 6.91
N SER A 120 -2.86 -12.04 7.93
CA SER A 120 -3.78 -11.15 8.64
C SER A 120 -3.05 -10.05 9.42
N ARG A 121 -1.90 -10.37 10.02
CA ARG A 121 -1.05 -9.40 10.71
C ARG A 121 -0.43 -8.40 9.76
N ALA A 122 0.10 -8.86 8.63
CA ALA A 122 0.61 -7.97 7.58
C ALA A 122 -0.47 -6.99 7.13
N ALA A 123 -1.68 -7.48 6.85
CA ALA A 123 -2.79 -6.64 6.43
C ALA A 123 -3.22 -5.62 7.50
N MET A 124 -3.17 -6.00 8.78
CA MET A 124 -3.56 -5.14 9.90
C MET A 124 -2.46 -4.20 10.38
N ALA A 125 -1.20 -4.42 10.00
CA ALA A 125 -0.07 -3.71 10.58
C ALA A 125 -0.21 -2.17 10.49
N PRO A 126 -0.62 -1.57 9.36
CA PRO A 126 -0.82 -0.11 9.27
C PRO A 126 -1.86 0.44 10.24
N PHE A 127 -2.97 -0.27 10.41
CA PHE A 127 -4.06 0.17 11.28
C PHE A 127 -3.72 0.00 12.76
N VAL A 128 -3.05 -1.09 13.11
CA VAL A 128 -2.51 -1.31 14.46
C VAL A 128 -1.46 -0.24 14.79
N ALA A 129 -0.58 0.08 13.84
CA ALA A 129 0.40 1.15 13.98
C ALA A 129 -0.26 2.51 14.17
N HIS A 130 -1.28 2.86 13.39
CA HIS A 130 -2.04 4.09 13.56
C HIS A 130 -2.64 4.21 14.97
N GLN A 131 -3.29 3.15 15.47
CA GLN A 131 -3.86 3.14 16.83
C GLN A 131 -2.78 3.30 17.90
N LEU A 132 -1.64 2.62 17.74
CA LEU A 132 -0.50 2.75 18.64
C LEU A 132 0.00 4.21 18.68
N LEU A 133 0.35 4.78 17.52
CA LEU A 133 0.88 6.14 17.43
C LEU A 133 -0.08 7.16 18.05
N LYS A 134 -1.39 7.02 17.79
CA LYS A 134 -2.42 7.87 18.40
C LYS A 134 -2.47 7.73 19.92
N ARG A 135 -2.41 6.50 20.45
CA ARG A 135 -2.40 6.25 21.90
C ARG A 135 -1.17 6.84 22.58
N GLU A 136 -0.02 6.75 21.94
CA GLU A 136 1.25 7.30 22.46
C GLU A 136 1.37 8.83 22.24
N GLY A 137 0.38 9.47 21.59
CA GLY A 137 0.40 10.90 21.30
C GLY A 137 1.49 11.30 20.29
N ILE A 138 1.82 10.41 19.37
CA ILE A 138 2.85 10.62 18.34
C ILE A 138 2.19 11.04 17.04
N ASP A 139 2.46 12.29 16.65
CA ASP A 139 2.04 12.79 15.35
C ASP A 139 2.89 12.19 14.22
N TYR A 140 2.22 11.95 13.08
CA TYR A 140 2.81 11.52 11.83
C TYR A 140 1.97 11.99 10.64
N GLU A 141 2.55 11.98 9.45
CA GLU A 141 1.95 12.37 8.18
C GLU A 141 1.81 11.15 7.25
N TRP A 142 2.82 10.27 7.25
CA TRP A 142 2.93 9.14 6.31
C TRP A 142 3.37 7.85 7.00
N LEU A 143 2.77 6.73 6.61
CA LEU A 143 3.21 5.38 6.94
C LEU A 143 3.88 4.74 5.72
N LEU A 144 5.12 4.27 5.87
CA LEU A 144 5.80 3.43 4.88
C LEU A 144 5.51 1.97 5.22
N TYR A 145 4.54 1.37 4.54
CA TYR A 145 4.12 -0.02 4.77
C TYR A 145 4.86 -0.96 3.82
N GLY A 146 5.55 -1.96 4.36
CA GLY A 146 6.18 -3.02 3.57
C GLY A 146 6.59 -4.19 4.44
N ASP A 147 7.05 -5.27 3.81
CA ASP A 147 7.59 -6.45 4.48
C ASP A 147 8.82 -6.11 5.34
N ASP A 148 9.28 -7.05 6.16
CA ASP A 148 10.51 -6.94 6.96
C ASP A 148 11.77 -6.75 6.10
N ASP A 149 11.67 -7.05 4.81
CA ASP A 149 12.71 -6.91 3.80
C ASP A 149 12.36 -5.91 2.68
N THR A 150 11.45 -4.98 2.95
CA THR A 150 11.28 -3.77 2.16
C THR A 150 12.27 -2.71 2.63
N MET A 151 13.13 -2.25 1.72
CA MET A 151 14.02 -1.12 1.94
C MET A 151 13.44 0.13 1.28
N TRP A 152 13.61 1.29 1.92
CA TRP A 152 13.15 2.58 1.39
C TRP A 152 14.31 3.55 1.18
N PHE A 153 14.25 4.32 0.10
CA PHE A 153 15.17 5.41 -0.19
C PHE A 153 14.54 6.72 0.28
N LEU A 154 14.80 7.10 1.53
CA LEU A 154 14.09 8.19 2.20
C LEU A 154 14.14 9.55 1.48
N SER A 155 15.21 9.85 0.74
CA SER A 155 15.28 11.06 -0.10
C SER A 155 14.25 11.04 -1.22
N ALA A 156 14.10 9.91 -1.91
CA ALA A 156 13.10 9.75 -2.98
C ALA A 156 11.67 9.70 -2.41
N VAL A 157 11.49 9.13 -1.21
CA VAL A 157 10.22 9.21 -0.46
C VAL A 157 9.86 10.68 -0.19
N ALA A 158 10.79 11.47 0.35
CA ALA A 158 10.55 12.87 0.67
C ALA A 158 10.24 13.69 -0.59
N ASP A 159 10.96 13.47 -1.69
CA ASP A 159 10.68 14.12 -2.97
C ASP A 159 9.31 13.75 -3.54
N LEU A 160 8.89 12.48 -3.45
CA LEU A 160 7.58 12.05 -3.88
C LEU A 160 6.47 12.75 -3.06
N LEU A 161 6.62 12.78 -1.74
CA LEU A 161 5.57 13.24 -0.82
C LEU A 161 5.48 14.75 -0.69
N ARG A 162 6.47 15.51 -1.17
CA ARG A 162 6.52 16.99 -1.09
C ARG A 162 5.26 17.67 -1.62
N ASP A 163 4.68 17.11 -2.70
CA ASP A 163 3.52 17.69 -3.38
C ASP A 163 2.18 17.04 -2.94
N TYR A 164 2.21 16.15 -1.95
CA TYR A 164 1.04 15.44 -1.47
C TYR A 164 0.56 15.98 -0.12
N ASP A 165 -0.76 16.15 0.02
CA ASP A 165 -1.37 16.47 1.31
C ASP A 165 -1.66 15.20 2.12
N SER A 166 -0.92 15.00 3.21
CA SER A 166 -1.09 13.86 4.13
C SER A 166 -2.49 13.74 4.72
N ASP A 167 -3.30 14.80 4.66
CA ASP A 167 -4.65 14.86 5.23
C ASP A 167 -5.70 14.28 4.27
N LEU A 168 -5.30 14.04 3.02
CA LEU A 168 -6.10 13.34 2.03
C LEU A 168 -5.80 11.83 2.05
N PRO A 169 -6.77 10.95 1.78
CA PRO A 169 -6.62 9.52 1.97
C PRO A 169 -5.95 8.85 0.78
N TYR A 170 -4.64 9.03 0.69
CA TYR A 170 -3.78 8.38 -0.28
C TYR A 170 -3.33 6.98 0.14
N PHE A 171 -3.41 6.06 -0.82
CA PHE A 171 -2.78 4.75 -0.83
C PHE A 171 -1.84 4.67 -2.03
N ILE A 172 -0.55 4.94 -1.85
CA ILE A 172 0.40 5.22 -2.93
C ILE A 172 1.30 4.01 -3.19
N SER A 173 1.32 3.57 -4.45
CA SER A 173 2.31 2.64 -5.01
C SER A 173 2.31 2.78 -6.54
N ASP A 174 3.27 2.19 -7.25
CA ASP A 174 3.11 1.89 -8.68
C ASP A 174 3.18 0.39 -8.98
N MET A 175 3.26 -0.42 -7.92
CA MET A 175 3.29 -1.86 -8.01
C MET A 175 1.95 -2.47 -7.70
N TYR A 176 1.19 -2.67 -8.76
CA TYR A 176 -0.13 -3.23 -8.69
C TYR A 176 -0.24 -4.50 -9.52
N TYR A 177 -0.86 -5.50 -8.91
CA TYR A 177 -1.35 -6.68 -9.57
C TYR A 177 -2.85 -6.57 -9.73
N PHE A 178 -3.31 -7.09 -10.85
CA PHE A 178 -4.72 -7.43 -11.06
C PHE A 178 -4.78 -8.93 -11.29
N SER A 179 -5.28 -9.67 -10.31
CA SER A 179 -5.38 -11.12 -10.42
C SER A 179 -6.49 -11.47 -11.41
N ALA A 180 -6.15 -12.18 -12.49
CA ALA A 180 -7.12 -12.84 -13.35
C ALA A 180 -7.48 -14.23 -12.78
N PRO A 181 -8.65 -14.80 -13.12
CA PRO A 181 -9.03 -16.13 -12.65
C PRO A 181 -8.00 -17.21 -13.03
N PRO A 182 -7.91 -18.31 -12.24
CA PRO A 182 -6.83 -19.30 -12.31
C PRO A 182 -6.61 -19.94 -13.68
N ASP A 183 -7.65 -20.07 -14.49
CA ASP A 183 -7.61 -20.61 -15.85
C ASP A 183 -6.90 -19.68 -16.85
N GLN A 184 -6.77 -18.40 -16.50
CA GLN A 184 -5.98 -17.38 -17.23
C GLN A 184 -4.66 -17.04 -16.51
N MET A 185 -4.47 -17.59 -15.31
CA MET A 185 -3.37 -17.29 -14.41
C MET A 185 -2.10 -18.06 -14.80
N ASN A 186 -1.46 -17.65 -15.89
CA ASN A 186 -0.02 -17.84 -15.96
C ASN A 186 0.57 -16.93 -14.87
N TRP A 187 0.90 -17.48 -13.71
CA TRP A 187 1.57 -16.76 -12.60
C TRP A 187 2.87 -16.05 -13.04
N ARG A 188 3.45 -16.46 -14.18
CA ARG A 188 4.54 -15.76 -14.87
C ARG A 188 4.12 -14.44 -15.56
N ASN A 189 2.83 -14.29 -15.83
CA ASN A 189 2.17 -13.11 -16.39
C ASN A 189 1.45 -12.28 -15.32
N GLY A 190 1.71 -12.52 -14.02
CA GLY A 190 1.47 -11.54 -12.94
C GLY A 190 2.37 -10.31 -13.11
N MET A 191 2.45 -9.80 -14.33
CA MET A 191 3.09 -8.55 -14.67
C MET A 191 2.24 -7.46 -14.04
N LEU A 192 2.91 -6.39 -13.61
CA LEU A 192 2.40 -5.03 -13.73
C LEU A 192 1.44 -4.97 -14.91
N ILE A 193 0.14 -5.09 -14.67
CA ILE A 193 -0.78 -4.84 -15.76
C ILE A 193 -0.71 -3.34 -15.87
N GLU A 194 -0.09 -2.84 -16.94
CA GLU A 194 -0.02 -1.39 -17.22
C GLU A 194 -1.43 -0.77 -17.20
N GLY A 195 -2.47 -1.60 -17.34
CA GLY A 195 -3.79 -1.35 -16.81
C GLY A 195 -4.03 -1.98 -15.42
N ALA A 196 -3.62 -1.35 -14.33
CA ALA A 196 -4.34 -1.49 -13.06
C ALA A 196 -5.03 -0.14 -12.85
N THR A 197 -6.30 -0.13 -12.44
CA THR A 197 -6.96 1.16 -12.22
C THR A 197 -6.40 1.81 -10.96
N ARG A 198 -6.18 3.12 -11.06
CA ARG A 198 -5.43 3.95 -10.13
C ARG A 198 -5.76 5.42 -10.39
N CYS A 199 -5.75 6.25 -9.36
CA CYS A 199 -5.94 7.67 -9.56
C CYS A 199 -4.60 8.37 -9.73
N LEU A 200 -4.62 9.51 -10.40
CA LEU A 200 -3.56 10.50 -10.27
C LEU A 200 -3.76 11.29 -8.98
N PRO A 201 -2.68 11.77 -8.35
CA PRO A 201 -2.76 12.57 -7.14
C PRO A 201 -3.36 13.95 -7.43
N CYS A 202 -3.70 14.68 -6.37
CA CYS A 202 -4.29 16.00 -6.50
C CYS A 202 -3.36 16.97 -7.19
N ASN A 203 -3.95 18.00 -7.80
CA ASN A 203 -3.22 19.13 -8.40
C ASN A 203 -2.27 18.74 -9.55
N VAL A 204 -2.36 17.50 -10.04
CA VAL A 204 -1.69 17.11 -11.27
C VAL A 204 -2.42 17.73 -12.45
N THR A 205 -1.66 18.52 -13.20
CA THR A 205 -2.06 18.92 -14.54
C THR A 205 -1.59 17.83 -15.49
N ILE A 206 -2.53 17.15 -16.14
CA ILE A 206 -2.20 16.22 -17.22
C ILE A 206 -1.91 17.10 -18.45
N PRO A 207 -0.69 17.07 -19.02
CA PRO A 207 -0.39 17.83 -20.22
C PRO A 207 -1.29 17.37 -21.38
N ASP A 208 -1.65 18.29 -22.28
CA ASP A 208 -2.47 18.02 -23.47
C ASP A 208 -1.74 17.15 -24.52
N GLU A 209 -0.44 16.89 -24.33
CA GLU A 209 0.40 16.13 -25.27
C GLU A 209 -0.02 14.66 -25.41
N PRO A 210 0.18 14.07 -26.61
CA PRO A 210 -0.19 12.69 -26.86
C PRO A 210 0.57 11.73 -25.94
N TRP A 211 -0.22 11.08 -25.10
CA TRP A 211 0.04 9.91 -24.28
C TRP A 211 1.29 9.12 -24.69
N PRO A 212 2.28 8.94 -23.79
CA PRO A 212 3.35 8.00 -24.06
C PRO A 212 2.75 6.60 -24.17
N LEU A 213 2.68 6.10 -25.42
CA LEU A 213 2.61 4.70 -25.81
C LEU A 213 1.32 3.94 -25.41
N GLY A 214 0.25 4.10 -26.22
CA GLY A 214 -0.70 3.01 -26.46
C GLY A 214 -1.67 2.64 -25.32
N HIS A 215 -1.71 3.38 -24.22
CA HIS A 215 -2.76 3.20 -23.22
C HIS A 215 -4.04 3.91 -23.67
N ASN A 216 -5.12 3.16 -23.89
CA ASN A 216 -6.45 3.72 -24.16
C ASN A 216 -7.12 4.28 -22.89
N TRP A 217 -6.36 4.46 -21.80
CA TRP A 217 -6.87 4.80 -20.48
C TRP A 217 -6.24 6.05 -19.89
N VAL A 218 -7.11 6.95 -19.46
CA VAL A 218 -6.75 8.14 -18.70
C VAL A 218 -7.13 7.90 -17.24
N PRO A 219 -6.17 7.67 -16.33
CA PRO A 219 -6.47 7.60 -14.91
C PRO A 219 -7.15 8.89 -14.45
N PRO A 220 -8.25 8.79 -13.69
CA PRO A 220 -8.89 9.98 -13.15
C PRO A 220 -8.00 10.65 -12.11
N VAL A 221 -8.04 11.98 -12.04
CA VAL A 221 -7.53 12.72 -10.88
C VAL A 221 -8.53 12.53 -9.74
N GLY A 222 -8.09 11.99 -8.60
CA GLY A 222 -8.98 11.56 -7.52
C GLY A 222 -8.47 11.93 -6.13
N CYS A 223 -9.22 12.78 -5.42
CA CYS A 223 -8.87 13.35 -4.12
C CYS A 223 -10.08 13.42 -3.18
N PRO A 224 -10.51 12.31 -2.57
CA PRO A 224 -9.81 11.03 -2.50
C PRO A 224 -9.87 10.22 -3.79
N CYS A 225 -8.90 9.33 -4.00
CA CYS A 225 -9.06 8.28 -4.99
C CYS A 225 -10.14 7.34 -4.49
N THR A 226 -11.36 7.45 -5.01
CA THR A 226 -12.45 6.56 -4.63
C THR A 226 -12.53 5.38 -5.57
N LYS A 227 -13.03 4.29 -5.03
CA LYS A 227 -13.41 3.12 -5.80
C LYS A 227 -14.36 3.45 -6.95
N GLU A 228 -15.39 4.24 -6.67
CA GLU A 228 -16.41 4.62 -7.65
C GLU A 228 -15.78 5.40 -8.82
N LEU A 229 -14.86 6.31 -8.52
CA LEU A 229 -14.13 7.08 -9.53
C LEU A 229 -13.30 6.18 -10.45
N LEU A 230 -12.65 5.16 -9.88
CA LEU A 230 -11.87 4.19 -10.65
C LEU A 230 -12.75 3.31 -11.53
N CYS A 231 -13.86 2.79 -10.98
CA CYS A 231 -14.81 1.99 -11.73
C CYS A 231 -15.44 2.74 -12.90
N ASP A 232 -15.84 3.99 -12.69
CA ASP A 232 -16.46 4.83 -13.73
C ASP A 232 -15.52 5.02 -14.93
N LYS A 233 -14.22 4.80 -14.75
CA LYS A 233 -13.18 4.92 -15.77
C LYS A 233 -12.61 3.57 -16.22
N ASP A 234 -12.95 2.46 -15.59
CA ASP A 234 -12.38 1.14 -15.91
C ASP A 234 -13.06 0.54 -17.15
N TYR A 235 -12.56 0.86 -18.35
CA TYR A 235 -13.05 0.20 -19.57
C TYR A 235 -12.40 -1.17 -19.79
N ARG A 236 -11.42 -1.63 -19.02
CA ARG A 236 -10.65 -2.84 -19.40
C ARG A 236 -11.38 -4.13 -19.03
N MET A 237 -12.28 -4.05 -18.04
CA MET A 237 -13.34 -5.04 -17.84
C MET A 237 -14.15 -5.31 -19.13
N TRP A 238 -14.19 -4.36 -20.07
CA TRP A 238 -14.89 -4.51 -21.35
C TRP A 238 -14.25 -5.52 -22.31
N GLU A 239 -12.92 -5.52 -22.41
CA GLU A 239 -12.21 -6.41 -23.36
C GLU A 239 -12.13 -7.85 -22.86
N PHE A 240 -12.02 -8.05 -21.55
CA PHE A 240 -11.91 -9.38 -20.96
C PHE A 240 -13.26 -10.09 -20.79
N VAL A 241 -14.38 -9.37 -20.61
CA VAL A 241 -15.69 -9.99 -20.29
C VAL A 241 -16.58 -10.23 -21.52
N ARG A 242 -16.26 -9.69 -22.72
CA ARG A 242 -17.00 -9.92 -23.98
C ARG A 242 -18.53 -9.64 -23.95
N GLU A 243 -19.08 -9.01 -22.89
CA GLU A 243 -20.51 -8.68 -22.79
C GLU A 243 -20.80 -7.16 -22.80
N PRO A 244 -21.98 -6.70 -23.28
CA PRO A 244 -22.32 -5.27 -23.40
C PRO A 244 -22.51 -4.56 -22.05
N VAL A 245 -21.97 -3.34 -21.94
CA VAL A 245 -21.62 -2.59 -20.72
C VAL A 245 -22.79 -1.92 -19.97
N GLY A 246 -24.01 -1.94 -20.51
CA GLY A 246 -25.09 -1.04 -20.08
C GLY A 246 -25.47 -1.14 -18.60
N GLU A 247 -25.44 -2.34 -18.03
CA GLU A 247 -25.80 -2.60 -16.62
C GLU A 247 -24.64 -3.16 -15.80
N TRP A 248 -23.64 -3.78 -16.44
CA TRP A 248 -22.54 -4.48 -15.77
C TRP A 248 -21.57 -3.53 -15.03
N SER A 249 -21.21 -2.39 -15.63
CA SER A 249 -20.27 -1.41 -15.01
C SER A 249 -20.73 -0.89 -13.65
N LYS A 250 -22.04 -0.84 -13.39
CA LYS A 250 -22.63 -0.37 -12.12
C LYS A 250 -22.67 -1.43 -11.02
N HIS A 251 -22.59 -2.71 -11.36
CA HIS A 251 -22.60 -3.81 -10.39
C HIS A 251 -21.20 -4.22 -9.90
N ASN A 252 -20.15 -3.68 -10.52
CA ASN A 252 -18.79 -4.24 -10.41
C ASN A 252 -17.83 -3.50 -9.49
N CYS A 253 -18.24 -2.39 -8.88
CA CYS A 253 -17.48 -1.76 -7.81
C CYS A 253 -17.62 -2.48 -6.47
N THR A 254 -18.43 -3.53 -6.36
CA THR A 254 -18.64 -4.22 -5.08
C THR A 254 -17.65 -5.36 -4.85
N ALA A 255 -16.52 -5.39 -5.57
CA ALA A 255 -15.47 -6.39 -5.36
C ALA A 255 -15.20 -6.62 -3.85
N PRO A 256 -15.14 -7.89 -3.42
CA PRO A 256 -14.85 -9.04 -4.25
C PRO A 256 -16.11 -9.67 -4.85
N TRP A 257 -15.97 -10.11 -6.09
CA TRP A 257 -16.96 -10.87 -6.84
C TRP A 257 -17.33 -12.14 -6.08
N GLU A 258 -18.52 -12.21 -5.51
CA GLU A 258 -19.17 -13.50 -5.31
C GLU A 258 -19.79 -13.81 -6.67
N ASP A 259 -19.30 -14.83 -7.36
CA ASP A 259 -20.16 -15.46 -8.34
C ASP A 259 -21.31 -16.14 -7.56
N ASP A 260 -22.48 -16.24 -8.18
CA ASP A 260 -23.65 -16.91 -7.59
C ASP A 260 -23.35 -18.40 -7.25
N GLU A 261 -22.23 -18.93 -7.73
CA GLU A 261 -21.75 -20.29 -7.52
C GLU A 261 -20.89 -20.46 -6.25
N GLY A 262 -20.52 -19.38 -5.56
CA GLY A 262 -19.68 -19.45 -4.36
C GLY A 262 -18.27 -19.98 -4.64
N ASP A 263 -17.76 -19.81 -5.86
CA ASP A 263 -16.43 -20.22 -6.28
C ASP A 263 -15.46 -19.03 -6.09
N TYR A 264 -15.09 -18.84 -4.83
CA TYR A 264 -14.25 -17.72 -4.38
C TYR A 264 -12.87 -17.64 -5.05
N TYR A 265 -12.44 -18.66 -5.79
CA TYR A 265 -11.11 -18.73 -6.41
C TYR A 265 -10.95 -17.86 -7.67
N LYS A 266 -12.02 -17.24 -8.19
CA LYS A 266 -12.00 -16.46 -9.45
C LYS A 266 -12.01 -14.94 -9.28
N LYS A 267 -11.69 -14.44 -8.08
CA LYS A 267 -11.89 -13.01 -7.76
C LYS A 267 -10.82 -12.13 -8.41
N TRP A 268 -11.29 -11.25 -9.30
CA TRP A 268 -10.51 -10.11 -9.77
C TRP A 268 -10.26 -9.15 -8.62
N MET A 269 -8.99 -8.91 -8.33
CA MET A 269 -8.57 -8.10 -7.19
C MET A 269 -7.36 -7.27 -7.54
N TYR A 270 -7.42 -6.01 -7.12
CA TYR A 270 -6.29 -5.10 -7.12
C TYR A 270 -5.48 -5.33 -5.85
N SER A 271 -4.18 -5.61 -6.00
CA SER A 271 -3.26 -5.81 -4.89
C SER A 271 -1.99 -5.02 -5.12
N ILE A 272 -1.45 -4.39 -4.08
CA ILE A 272 -0.03 -4.02 -4.12
C ILE A 272 0.86 -5.27 -4.04
N ASP A 273 2.15 -5.11 -4.28
CA ASP A 273 3.15 -6.09 -3.84
C ASP A 273 3.71 -5.73 -2.47
N GLY A 274 3.55 -6.63 -1.50
CA GLY A 274 3.98 -6.42 -0.11
C GLY A 274 5.47 -6.15 0.05
N GLY A 275 6.30 -6.84 -0.75
CA GLY A 275 7.74 -6.70 -0.73
C GLY A 275 8.23 -5.35 -1.28
N SER A 276 7.53 -4.82 -2.30
CA SER A 276 7.76 -3.45 -2.79
C SER A 276 7.21 -2.40 -1.84
N GLY A 277 6.16 -2.72 -1.09
CA GLY A 277 5.51 -1.81 -0.15
C GLY A 277 4.60 -0.76 -0.80
N ALA A 278 4.03 0.08 0.06
CA ALA A 278 3.19 1.21 -0.28
C ALA A 278 3.29 2.32 0.78
N ILE A 279 2.91 3.55 0.40
CA ILE A 279 2.84 4.68 1.32
C ILE A 279 1.38 4.98 1.63
N LEU A 280 1.03 5.06 2.91
CA LEU A 280 -0.32 5.33 3.40
C LEU A 280 -0.32 6.67 4.11
N SER A 281 -1.19 7.57 3.68
CA SER A 281 -1.39 8.87 4.34
C SER A 281 -2.04 8.73 5.71
N ARG A 282 -1.81 9.71 6.60
CA ARG A 282 -2.60 9.87 7.83
C ARG A 282 -4.09 9.97 7.51
N GLY A 283 -4.48 10.76 6.51
CA GLY A 283 -5.87 10.94 6.10
C GLY A 283 -6.57 9.63 5.77
N LEU A 284 -5.87 8.67 5.14
CA LEU A 284 -6.42 7.35 4.84
C LEU A 284 -6.69 6.55 6.11
N MET A 285 -5.74 6.58 7.05
CA MET A 285 -5.87 5.86 8.31
C MET A 285 -6.95 6.45 9.22
N GLU A 286 -7.21 7.76 9.12
CA GLU A 286 -8.32 8.42 9.82
C GLU A 286 -9.68 8.17 9.14
N ALA A 287 -9.68 7.98 7.82
CA ALA A 287 -10.89 7.82 7.03
C ALA A 287 -11.51 6.42 7.11
N ILE A 288 -10.69 5.40 7.38
CA ILE A 288 -11.10 4.00 7.45
C ILE A 288 -11.11 3.55 8.93
N ASP A 289 -12.24 3.01 9.38
CA ASP A 289 -12.34 2.49 10.74
C ASP A 289 -11.55 1.19 10.91
N HIS A 290 -10.73 1.11 11.96
CA HIS A 290 -9.93 -0.08 12.27
C HIS A 290 -10.77 -1.35 12.42
N GLN A 291 -11.96 -1.27 13.04
CA GLN A 291 -12.84 -2.43 13.21
C GLN A 291 -13.50 -2.85 11.89
N GLU A 292 -13.69 -1.90 10.96
CA GLU A 292 -14.16 -2.21 9.62
C GLU A 292 -13.15 -3.02 8.82
N VAL A 293 -11.86 -2.65 8.90
CA VAL A 293 -10.78 -3.41 8.25
C VAL A 293 -10.62 -4.78 8.91
N GLU A 294 -10.61 -4.84 10.24
CA GLU A 294 -10.50 -6.12 10.95
C GLU A 294 -11.65 -7.07 10.58
N ARG A 295 -12.88 -6.55 10.53
CA ARG A 295 -14.05 -7.31 10.09
C ARG A 295 -13.91 -7.75 8.63
N CYS A 296 -13.41 -6.87 7.77
CA CYS A 296 -13.15 -7.22 6.38
C CYS A 296 -12.14 -8.39 6.29
N ILE A 297 -11.01 -8.32 6.98
CA ILE A 297 -10.00 -9.39 6.98
C ILE A 297 -10.58 -10.70 7.52
N ARG A 298 -11.34 -10.64 8.62
CA ARG A 298 -12.03 -11.81 9.19
C ARG A 298 -13.05 -12.45 8.25
N ASN A 299 -13.63 -11.68 7.33
CA ASN A 299 -14.67 -12.14 6.42
C ASN A 299 -14.15 -12.49 5.01
N HIS A 300 -12.89 -12.20 4.69
CA HIS A 300 -12.34 -12.39 3.34
C HIS A 300 -11.39 -13.57 3.28
N PHE A 301 -11.98 -14.75 3.22
CA PHE A 301 -11.34 -16.04 3.45
C PHE A 301 -10.42 -16.57 2.32
N VAL A 302 -10.37 -15.90 1.16
CA VAL A 302 -9.77 -16.48 -0.08
C VAL A 302 -8.71 -15.59 -0.73
N VAL A 303 -8.33 -14.52 -0.05
CA VAL A 303 -7.26 -13.64 -0.52
C VAL A 303 -5.91 -14.16 -0.02
N TYR A 304 -5.00 -14.44 -0.96
CA TYR A 304 -3.63 -14.89 -0.65
C TYR A 304 -2.70 -13.69 -0.43
N GLY A 305 -2.03 -13.65 0.71
CA GLY A 305 -1.06 -12.59 1.04
C GLY A 305 -1.68 -11.44 1.83
N GLY A 306 -0.92 -10.91 2.79
CA GLY A 306 -1.35 -9.76 3.60
C GLY A 306 -1.47 -8.46 2.81
N ASP A 307 -0.63 -8.28 1.80
CA ASP A 307 -0.65 -7.16 0.83
C ASP A 307 -1.93 -7.14 -0.02
N ALA A 308 -2.37 -8.30 -0.45
CA ALA A 308 -3.63 -8.49 -1.13
C ALA A 308 -4.83 -8.25 -0.20
N LEU A 309 -4.77 -8.77 1.03
CA LEU A 309 -5.83 -8.57 2.02
C LEU A 309 -6.02 -7.09 2.38
N ILE A 310 -4.95 -6.35 2.66
CA ILE A 310 -5.06 -4.91 2.95
C ILE A 310 -5.58 -4.13 1.76
N SER A 311 -5.09 -4.43 0.55
CA SER A 311 -5.54 -3.77 -0.67
C SER A 311 -7.04 -3.95 -0.88
N HIS A 312 -7.49 -5.19 -0.67
CA HIS A 312 -8.89 -5.58 -0.76
C HIS A 312 -9.76 -4.85 0.27
N CYS A 313 -9.30 -4.76 1.52
CA CYS A 313 -10.07 -4.12 2.57
C CYS A 313 -10.10 -2.60 2.48
N ILE A 314 -9.04 -1.96 2.01
CA ILE A 314 -9.02 -0.53 1.68
C ILE A 314 -10.00 -0.25 0.52
N TRP A 315 -10.00 -1.09 -0.51
CA TRP A 315 -10.96 -1.02 -1.62
C TRP A 315 -12.41 -1.20 -1.15
N SER A 316 -12.64 -2.18 -0.27
CA SER A 316 -13.96 -2.43 0.32
C SER A 316 -14.47 -1.23 1.12
N ALA A 317 -13.56 -0.51 1.79
CA ALA A 317 -13.84 0.75 2.49
C ALA A 317 -14.07 1.96 1.56
N GLY A 318 -13.97 1.78 0.24
CA GLY A 318 -14.28 2.80 -0.77
C GLY A 318 -13.07 3.57 -1.31
N TYR A 319 -11.85 3.19 -0.94
CA TYR A 319 -10.63 3.90 -1.34
C TYR A 319 -9.83 3.10 -2.37
N GLY A 320 -9.41 3.80 -3.42
CA GLY A 320 -8.58 3.28 -4.50
C GLY A 320 -7.10 3.61 -4.32
N MET A 321 -6.30 2.98 -5.16
CA MET A 321 -4.85 3.17 -5.21
C MET A 321 -4.48 4.44 -5.99
N THR A 322 -3.42 5.12 -5.57
CA THR A 322 -2.91 6.36 -6.17
C THR A 322 -1.55 6.09 -6.82
N GLN A 323 -1.43 6.38 -8.11
CA GLN A 323 -0.19 6.26 -8.86
C GLN A 323 0.71 7.48 -8.61
N PRO A 324 1.99 7.31 -8.27
CA PRO A 324 2.99 8.36 -8.32
C PRO A 324 3.04 9.05 -9.69
N ILE A 325 3.11 10.37 -9.70
CA ILE A 325 3.02 11.11 -10.97
C ILE A 325 4.21 10.82 -11.91
N GLN A 326 5.39 10.55 -11.34
CA GLN A 326 6.61 10.31 -12.11
C GLN A 326 6.54 8.98 -12.88
N SER A 327 6.06 7.90 -12.26
CA SER A 327 5.90 6.61 -12.94
C SER A 327 4.72 6.58 -13.90
N TYR A 328 3.75 7.49 -13.73
CA TYR A 328 2.71 7.67 -14.73
C TYR A 328 3.27 8.26 -16.05
N PHE A 329 4.07 9.33 -15.99
CA PHE A 329 4.65 9.93 -17.20
C PHE A 329 5.84 9.16 -17.76
N LYS A 330 6.46 8.31 -16.95
CA LYS A 330 7.56 7.43 -17.35
C LYS A 330 7.17 5.98 -17.01
N PRO A 331 6.34 5.30 -17.83
CA PRO A 331 5.84 3.96 -17.52
C PRO A 331 6.93 2.89 -17.37
N HIS A 332 8.14 3.16 -17.89
CA HIS A 332 9.32 2.32 -17.71
C HIS A 332 10.05 2.55 -16.38
N VAL A 333 9.66 3.57 -15.63
CA VAL A 333 10.18 3.87 -14.29
C VAL A 333 9.25 3.24 -13.26
N GLN A 334 9.82 2.33 -12.49
CA GLN A 334 9.13 1.61 -11.41
C GLN A 334 9.65 2.12 -10.07
N MET A 335 8.90 3.01 -9.41
CA MET A 335 9.34 3.65 -8.16
C MET A 335 9.34 2.65 -6.99
N PHE A 336 8.42 1.70 -6.97
CA PHE A 336 8.36 0.64 -5.97
C PHE A 336 8.92 -0.66 -6.59
N ASP A 337 10.11 -1.11 -6.22
CA ASP A 337 10.76 -2.24 -6.91
C ASP A 337 10.43 -3.58 -6.25
N LEU A 338 9.78 -4.48 -7.00
CA LEU A 338 9.42 -5.86 -6.64
C LEU A 338 10.58 -6.78 -6.25
N GLY A 339 11.81 -6.32 -6.47
CA GLY A 339 12.98 -7.13 -6.33
C GLY A 339 12.91 -8.35 -7.22
N ARG A 340 12.75 -8.21 -8.56
CA ARG A 340 12.80 -9.37 -9.48
C ARG A 340 13.95 -10.30 -9.08
N TRP A 341 13.80 -11.62 -9.28
CA TRP A 341 14.71 -12.67 -8.75
C TRP A 341 16.21 -12.37 -8.93
N GLU A 342 16.54 -11.63 -9.97
CA GLU A 342 17.83 -10.99 -10.14
C GLU A 342 17.96 -9.80 -9.18
N ARG A 343 18.71 -9.96 -8.08
CA ARG A 343 19.00 -8.87 -7.12
C ARG A 343 19.85 -7.74 -7.73
N ARG A 344 20.52 -8.03 -8.85
CA ARG A 344 21.54 -7.18 -9.47
C ARG A 344 21.05 -5.98 -10.29
N PRO A 345 19.86 -5.96 -10.94
CA PRO A 345 19.47 -4.87 -11.82
C PRO A 345 19.52 -3.50 -11.16
N LEU A 346 18.96 -3.33 -9.96
CA LEU A 346 19.00 -2.03 -9.29
C LEU A 346 20.42 -1.65 -8.84
N MET A 347 21.20 -2.59 -8.29
CA MET A 347 22.59 -2.30 -7.92
C MET A 347 23.43 -1.91 -9.14
N ASN A 348 23.34 -2.67 -10.24
CA ASN A 348 24.04 -2.37 -11.49
C ASN A 348 23.59 -1.01 -12.03
N LEU A 349 22.28 -0.72 -12.02
CA LEU A 349 21.73 0.55 -12.43
C LEU A 349 22.28 1.71 -11.61
N LEU A 350 22.37 1.57 -10.28
CA LEU A 350 22.94 2.59 -9.41
C LEU A 350 24.45 2.75 -9.58
N VAL A 351 25.17 1.67 -9.88
CA VAL A 351 26.59 1.73 -10.27
C VAL A 351 26.75 2.50 -11.57
N ASP A 352 26.02 2.14 -12.62
CA ASP A 352 26.03 2.83 -13.91
C ASP A 352 25.66 4.32 -13.76
N ALA A 353 24.65 4.62 -12.94
CA ALA A 353 24.23 5.98 -12.62
C ALA A 353 25.31 6.77 -11.87
N THR A 354 25.98 6.13 -10.90
CA THR A 354 27.08 6.71 -10.13
C THR A 354 28.32 6.94 -10.99
N GLU A 355 28.59 6.09 -11.98
CA GLU A 355 29.71 6.23 -12.92
C GLU A 355 29.42 7.21 -14.07
N GLY A 356 28.14 7.48 -14.34
CA GLY A 356 27.69 8.34 -15.43
C GLY A 356 27.47 7.61 -16.75
N ASN A 357 27.41 6.28 -16.71
CA ASN A 357 27.17 5.40 -17.86
C ASN A 357 25.66 5.23 -18.16
N CYS A 358 24.83 6.11 -17.61
CA CYS A 358 23.40 5.95 -17.46
C CYS A 358 22.64 6.88 -18.42
N ASN A 359 21.80 6.29 -19.28
CA ASN A 359 20.90 7.05 -20.16
C ASN A 359 19.76 7.73 -19.37
N GLU A 360 18.91 8.51 -20.04
CA GLU A 360 17.83 9.26 -19.36
C GLU A 360 16.87 8.37 -18.56
N LEU A 361 16.51 7.20 -19.11
CA LEU A 361 15.62 6.26 -18.43
C LEU A 361 16.27 5.69 -17.16
N CYS A 362 17.53 5.27 -17.27
CA CYS A 362 18.32 4.80 -16.14
C CYS A 362 18.44 5.88 -15.05
N GLN A 363 18.67 7.14 -15.42
CA GLN A 363 18.77 8.25 -14.46
C GLN A 363 17.42 8.52 -13.79
N ALA A 364 16.33 8.45 -14.56
CA ALA A 364 14.98 8.59 -14.02
C ALA A 364 14.65 7.47 -13.03
N GLN A 365 14.99 6.22 -13.35
CA GLN A 365 14.82 5.08 -12.45
C GLN A 365 15.65 5.24 -11.17
N ALA A 366 16.93 5.61 -11.27
CA ALA A 366 17.80 5.83 -10.12
C ALA A 366 17.28 6.95 -9.21
N LYS A 367 16.77 8.03 -9.80
CA LYS A 367 16.26 9.21 -9.08
C LYS A 367 14.96 8.94 -8.34
N TRP A 368 14.04 8.23 -8.98
CA TRP A 368 12.68 8.06 -8.48
C TRP A 368 12.45 6.72 -7.79
N GLN A 369 13.50 5.96 -7.50
CA GLN A 369 13.41 4.72 -6.76
C GLN A 369 13.00 5.00 -5.31
N VAL A 370 11.76 4.67 -4.94
CA VAL A 370 11.19 4.89 -3.61
C VAL A 370 11.49 3.71 -2.68
N SER A 371 11.32 2.48 -3.16
CA SER A 371 11.51 1.28 -2.36
C SER A 371 12.11 0.13 -3.16
N LYS A 372 12.65 -0.86 -2.45
CA LYS A 372 13.21 -2.09 -3.00
C LYS A 372 12.85 -3.27 -2.11
N HIS A 373 12.24 -4.30 -2.69
CA HIS A 373 12.19 -5.62 -2.09
C HIS A 373 13.57 -6.28 -2.15
N ILE A 374 14.24 -6.46 -1.00
CA ILE A 374 15.60 -7.04 -0.99
C ILE A 374 15.58 -8.57 -0.94
N ARG A 375 14.40 -9.17 -0.67
CA ARG A 375 14.18 -10.62 -0.52
C ARG A 375 15.16 -11.23 0.48
N SER A 376 15.05 -10.80 1.74
CA SER A 376 16.04 -11.10 2.77
C SER A 376 16.21 -12.60 3.03
N ARG A 377 15.23 -13.42 2.65
CA ARG A 377 15.28 -14.90 2.72
C ARG A 377 16.46 -15.53 1.98
N TYR A 378 17.13 -14.76 1.13
CA TYR A 378 18.32 -15.21 0.41
C TYR A 378 19.65 -14.75 1.01
N PHE A 379 19.64 -14.13 2.18
CA PHE A 379 20.85 -13.89 2.94
C PHE A 379 20.95 -14.93 4.05
N ASN A 380 22.15 -15.47 4.24
CA ASN A 380 22.39 -16.54 5.19
C ASN A 380 22.61 -16.02 6.62
N ASN A 381 22.79 -14.71 6.81
CA ASN A 381 23.05 -14.08 8.10
C ASN A 381 22.81 -12.55 8.07
N LEU A 382 22.83 -11.95 9.26
CA LEU A 382 22.59 -10.52 9.48
C LEU A 382 23.61 -9.67 8.75
N ASP A 383 24.90 -9.99 8.87
CA ASP A 383 25.99 -9.21 8.29
C ASP A 383 25.85 -9.09 6.76
N ALA A 384 25.45 -10.17 6.08
CA ALA A 384 25.23 -10.16 4.64
C ALA A 384 24.02 -9.30 4.25
N THR A 385 22.94 -9.34 5.03
CA THR A 385 21.76 -8.50 4.82
C THR A 385 22.10 -7.03 5.05
N GLU A 386 22.80 -6.72 6.15
CA GLU A 386 23.27 -5.37 6.46
C GLU A 386 24.22 -4.83 5.41
N ALA A 387 25.20 -5.62 4.97
CA ALA A 387 26.16 -5.21 3.95
C ALA A 387 25.45 -4.90 2.63
N TYR A 388 24.44 -5.68 2.26
CA TYR A 388 23.62 -5.42 1.08
C TYR A 388 22.84 -4.10 1.19
N ILE A 389 22.10 -3.90 2.30
CA ILE A 389 21.34 -2.67 2.56
C ILE A 389 22.27 -1.46 2.57
N LYS A 390 23.40 -1.53 3.29
CA LYS A 390 24.41 -0.46 3.32
C LYS A 390 24.96 -0.15 1.94
N GLY A 391 25.31 -1.19 1.17
CA GLY A 391 25.86 -1.02 -0.18
C GLY A 391 24.89 -0.32 -1.13
N ILE A 392 23.62 -0.76 -1.17
CA ILE A 392 22.64 -0.17 -2.08
C ILE A 392 22.18 1.22 -1.63
N SER A 393 22.04 1.48 -0.32
CA SER A 393 21.82 2.83 0.22
C SER A 393 22.94 3.78 -0.20
N HIS A 394 24.19 3.36 0.02
CA HIS A 394 25.36 4.17 -0.29
C HIS A 394 25.48 4.50 -1.79
N LEU A 395 25.19 3.54 -2.67
CA LEU A 395 25.18 3.77 -4.11
C LEU A 395 24.11 4.81 -4.50
N HIS A 396 22.91 4.71 -3.93
CA HIS A 396 21.86 5.69 -4.19
C HIS A 396 22.23 7.09 -3.70
N ASP A 397 22.79 7.23 -2.50
CA ASP A 397 23.25 8.54 -2.02
C ASP A 397 24.36 9.12 -2.89
N THR A 398 25.32 8.27 -3.29
CA THR A 398 26.44 8.71 -4.14
C THR A 398 25.94 9.21 -5.48
N TYR A 399 24.95 8.52 -6.06
CA TYR A 399 24.25 9.00 -7.24
C TYR A 399 23.58 10.37 -7.01
N LEU A 400 22.83 10.54 -5.91
CA LEU A 400 22.17 11.82 -5.60
C LEU A 400 23.17 12.97 -5.41
N ILE A 401 24.29 12.72 -4.75
CA ILE A 401 25.39 13.71 -4.60
C ILE A 401 25.94 14.09 -5.97
N ARG A 402 26.21 13.10 -6.83
CA ARG A 402 26.76 13.32 -8.17
C ARG A 402 25.85 14.19 -9.02
N VAL A 403 24.54 13.98 -8.98
CA VAL A 403 23.57 14.77 -9.76
C VAL A 403 23.22 16.12 -9.11
N GLY A 404 23.88 16.48 -8.00
CA GLY A 404 23.64 17.74 -7.29
C GLY A 404 22.24 17.83 -6.70
N HIS A 405 21.71 16.72 -6.18
CA HIS A 405 20.36 16.68 -5.65
C HIS A 405 20.19 17.71 -4.51
N PRO A 406 19.13 18.54 -4.50
CA PRO A 406 18.96 19.61 -3.51
C PRO A 406 19.05 19.13 -2.06
N LEU A 407 18.46 17.97 -1.75
CA LEU A 407 18.50 17.35 -0.43
C LEU A 407 19.93 17.02 0.05
N CYS A 408 20.88 16.81 -0.87
CA CYS A 408 22.26 16.51 -0.54
C CYS A 408 23.11 17.78 -0.37
N ALA A 409 22.76 18.86 -1.08
CA ALA A 409 23.49 20.12 -1.04
C ALA A 409 23.39 20.84 0.32
N GLU A 410 22.31 20.60 1.06
CA GLU A 410 22.05 21.24 2.36
C GLU A 410 22.68 20.49 3.54
N SER A 411 23.12 19.23 3.35
CA SER A 411 23.69 18.43 4.42
C SER A 411 25.15 18.81 4.68
N LYS A 412 25.46 19.24 5.91
CA LYS A 412 26.85 19.51 6.34
C LYS A 412 27.69 18.25 6.58
N HIS A 413 27.10 17.07 6.41
CA HIS A 413 27.75 15.77 6.62
C HIS A 413 27.44 14.83 5.44
N PRO A 414 28.43 14.45 4.61
CA PRO A 414 28.27 13.38 3.62
C PRO A 414 28.15 12.01 4.33
N PRO A 415 27.30 11.08 3.86
CA PRO A 415 26.37 11.15 2.71
C PRO A 415 25.04 11.83 3.07
N CYS A 416 24.39 12.54 2.13
CA CYS A 416 23.13 13.34 2.19
C CYS A 416 22.37 13.45 3.54
N GLY A 417 23.06 13.62 4.66
CA GLY A 417 22.53 13.62 6.02
C GLY A 417 22.07 12.29 6.64
N LEU A 418 21.71 11.24 5.89
CA LEU A 418 20.92 10.15 6.48
C LEU A 418 21.69 8.91 6.94
N TYR A 419 22.81 8.56 6.30
CA TYR A 419 23.36 7.19 6.45
C TYR A 419 24.76 7.07 7.04
N SER A 420 25.49 8.18 7.29
CA SER A 420 26.80 8.16 7.99
C SER A 420 26.74 7.58 9.39
#